data_AF-A0A4Q5RDX2-F1
#
_entry.id   AF-A0A4Q5RDX2-F1
#
_cell.length_a   1.000
_cell.length_b   1.000
_cell.length_c   1.000
_cell.angle_alpha   90.00
_cell.angle_beta   90.00
_cell.angle_gamma   90.00
#
_symmetry.space_group_name_H-M   'P 1'
#
loop_
_entity.id
_entity.type
_entity.pdbx_description
1 polymer ?
#
loop_
_entity_poly.entity_id
_entity_poly.type
_entity_poly.pdbx_seq_one_letter_code
_entity_poly.pdbx_strand_id
1 'polypeptide(L)'
;MQFIPTLRIPTLTISLALLGPLAASAQAPAALTVQVSKPGAAVNKNMYGLFFEDINFAADGGLYPELVKNKSFEINPGLIGWKAINAGYNLDTYAVRDEQPVSPRSPHYLRLATRKGGEGEAGVENEGFRGMGVQQGAGRRAKACTRRAASR
;
A
#
# COMPACT_ATOMS: atom_id res chain seq x y z
N MET A 1 60.92 46.79 -27.07
CA MET A 1 61.88 45.66 -27.01
C MET A 1 61.08 44.35 -27.10
N GLN A 2 61.41 43.52 -28.10
CA GLN A 2 61.05 42.09 -28.31
C GLN A 2 59.53 41.75 -28.45
N PHE A 3 58.96 41.59 -29.64
CA PHE A 3 58.97 40.45 -30.59
C PHE A 3 58.47 39.09 -30.05
N ILE A 4 57.18 38.76 -30.33
CA ILE A 4 56.58 37.55 -30.99
C ILE A 4 56.91 36.13 -30.41
N PRO A 5 56.09 35.04 -30.49
CA PRO A 5 54.77 34.79 -31.13
C PRO A 5 53.70 34.02 -30.30
N THR A 6 52.51 33.95 -30.91
CA THR A 6 51.42 32.99 -30.74
C THR A 6 51.86 31.51 -30.69
N LEU A 7 51.40 30.78 -29.66
CA LEU A 7 51.56 29.33 -29.57
C LEU A 7 50.37 28.61 -30.22
N ARG A 8 50.64 27.94 -31.34
CA ARG A 8 49.74 27.01 -32.02
C ARG A 8 49.56 25.76 -31.17
N ILE A 9 48.32 25.36 -30.90
CA ILE A 9 47.98 24.08 -30.28
C ILE A 9 48.05 23.00 -31.37
N PRO A 10 48.96 22.00 -31.30
CA PRO A 10 48.94 20.90 -32.24
C PRO A 10 47.81 19.93 -31.87
N THR A 11 47.00 19.58 -32.86
CA THR A 11 45.98 18.53 -32.79
C THR A 11 46.64 17.19 -32.47
N LEU A 12 46.42 16.67 -31.26
CA LEU A 12 46.91 15.34 -30.88
C LEU A 12 45.82 14.31 -31.15
N THR A 13 45.82 13.75 -32.35
CA THR A 13 45.11 12.52 -32.73
C THR A 13 45.62 11.39 -31.85
N ILE A 14 44.81 10.93 -30.89
CA ILE A 14 45.11 9.73 -30.10
C ILE A 14 44.78 8.50 -30.94
N SER A 15 45.83 7.76 -31.26
CA SER A 15 45.85 6.50 -31.98
C SER A 15 45.00 5.44 -31.28
N LEU A 16 43.94 4.98 -31.95
CA LEU A 16 43.12 3.84 -31.55
C LEU A 16 43.86 2.54 -31.97
N ALA A 17 44.77 2.06 -31.12
CA ALA A 17 45.55 0.86 -31.37
C ALA A 17 45.02 -0.35 -30.58
N LEU A 18 44.49 -1.32 -31.34
CA LEU A 18 44.39 -2.76 -31.05
C LEU A 18 43.63 -3.20 -29.78
N LEU A 19 42.29 -3.20 -29.84
CA LEU A 19 41.52 -4.29 -29.23
C LEU A 19 41.50 -5.46 -30.22
N GLY A 20 42.33 -6.48 -29.99
CA GLY A 20 42.17 -7.77 -30.67
C GLY A 20 40.84 -8.42 -30.26
N PRO A 21 40.12 -9.10 -31.17
CA PRO A 21 38.87 -9.74 -30.81
C PRO A 21 39.13 -10.87 -29.80
N LEU A 22 38.62 -10.70 -28.59
CA LEU A 22 38.31 -11.83 -27.70
C LEU A 22 37.36 -12.74 -28.49
N ALA A 23 37.84 -13.89 -28.93
CA ALA A 23 36.99 -14.91 -29.52
C ALA A 23 36.00 -15.35 -28.43
N ALA A 24 34.77 -14.84 -28.51
CA ALA A 24 33.67 -15.34 -27.71
C ALA A 24 33.42 -16.80 -28.11
N SER A 25 33.71 -17.74 -27.21
CA SER A 25 33.30 -19.13 -27.40
C SER A 25 31.78 -19.19 -27.34
N ALA A 26 31.14 -19.43 -28.49
CA ALA A 26 29.71 -19.73 -28.50
C ALA A 26 29.49 -21.04 -27.74
N GLN A 27 28.62 -21.00 -26.73
CA GLN A 27 28.23 -22.19 -25.99
C GLN A 27 27.51 -23.15 -26.96
N ALA A 28 27.94 -24.41 -27.00
CA ALA A 28 27.33 -25.40 -27.90
C ALA A 28 25.81 -25.48 -27.64
N PRO A 29 24.97 -25.63 -28.67
CA PRO A 29 23.52 -25.67 -28.50
C PRO A 29 23.10 -26.80 -27.57
N ALA A 30 22.34 -26.50 -26.52
CA ALA A 30 21.74 -27.52 -25.68
C ALA A 30 20.63 -28.26 -26.46
N ALA A 31 20.69 -29.59 -26.48
CA ALA A 31 19.64 -30.43 -27.06
C ALA A 31 18.69 -30.94 -25.97
N LEU A 32 17.39 -30.71 -26.13
CA LEU A 32 16.32 -31.27 -25.28
C LEU A 32 15.51 -32.29 -26.11
N THR A 33 15.64 -33.58 -25.80
CA THR A 33 14.87 -34.65 -26.45
C THR A 33 13.68 -35.04 -25.58
N VAL A 34 12.46 -34.94 -26.11
CA VAL A 34 11.21 -35.29 -25.41
C VAL A 34 10.60 -36.57 -25.99
N GLN A 35 10.32 -37.55 -25.13
CA GLN A 35 9.74 -38.84 -25.53
C GLN A 35 8.21 -38.81 -25.47
N VAL A 36 7.57 -38.37 -26.56
CA VAL A 36 6.11 -38.18 -26.62
C VAL A 36 5.31 -39.50 -26.60
N SER A 37 5.93 -40.62 -26.93
CA SER A 37 5.31 -41.95 -26.96
C SER A 37 5.40 -42.70 -25.63
N LYS A 38 6.05 -42.12 -24.61
CA LYS A 38 6.28 -42.76 -23.32
C LYS A 38 5.80 -41.86 -22.18
N PRO A 39 4.47 -41.78 -21.94
CA PRO A 39 3.92 -40.94 -20.88
C PRO A 39 4.50 -41.34 -19.50
N GLY A 40 4.82 -40.33 -18.70
CA GLY A 40 5.32 -40.51 -17.33
C GLY A 40 4.21 -40.74 -16.31
N ALA A 41 4.51 -40.44 -15.05
CA ALA A 41 3.53 -40.50 -13.97
C ALA A 41 2.35 -39.54 -14.22
N ALA A 42 1.16 -39.93 -13.78
CA ALA A 42 0.01 -39.03 -13.77
C ALA A 42 0.28 -37.82 -12.86
N VAL A 43 0.03 -36.63 -13.39
CA VAL A 43 0.11 -35.38 -12.62
C VAL A 43 -1.04 -35.33 -11.61
N ASN A 44 -0.72 -35.08 -10.34
CA ASN A 44 -1.74 -34.95 -9.30
C ASN A 44 -2.62 -33.71 -9.58
N LYS A 45 -3.95 -33.86 -9.48
CA LYS A 45 -4.91 -32.75 -9.65
C LYS A 45 -4.71 -31.63 -8.63
N ASN A 46 -4.14 -31.93 -7.47
CA ASN A 46 -3.85 -30.97 -6.40
C ASN A 46 -2.44 -30.39 -6.49
N MET A 47 -1.71 -30.60 -7.60
CA MET A 47 -0.35 -30.08 -7.75
C MET A 47 -0.31 -28.54 -7.81
N TYR A 48 -1.43 -27.89 -8.13
CA TYR A 48 -1.57 -26.44 -8.17
C TYR A 48 -2.69 -25.99 -7.23
N GLY A 49 -2.37 -25.01 -6.38
CA GLY A 49 -3.30 -24.46 -5.40
C GLY A 49 -2.90 -23.06 -4.99
N LEU A 50 -3.66 -22.49 -4.04
CA LEU A 50 -3.41 -21.16 -3.49
C LEU A 50 -2.96 -21.30 -2.03
N PHE A 51 -1.87 -20.64 -1.67
CA PHE A 51 -1.56 -20.33 -0.29
C PHE A 51 -2.10 -18.93 0.01
N PHE A 52 -2.83 -18.79 1.11
CA PHE A 52 -3.41 -17.51 1.51
C PHE A 52 -3.03 -17.19 2.95
N GLU A 53 -2.42 -16.03 3.11
CA GLU A 53 -2.20 -15.38 4.39
C GLU A 53 -2.62 -13.91 4.24
N ASP A 54 -2.99 -13.26 5.34
CA ASP A 54 -3.18 -11.82 5.32
C ASP A 54 -1.82 -11.11 5.40
N ILE A 55 -1.18 -10.98 4.23
CA ILE A 55 0.04 -10.19 4.04
C ILE A 55 -0.23 -9.13 2.99
N ASN A 56 0.33 -7.93 3.19
CA ASN A 56 0.22 -6.82 2.23
C ASN A 56 -1.23 -6.46 1.82
N PHE A 57 -2.19 -6.52 2.76
CA PHE A 57 -3.62 -6.26 2.52
C PHE A 57 -4.31 -7.31 1.62
N ALA A 58 -3.85 -8.57 1.64
CA ALA A 58 -4.47 -9.64 0.86
C ALA A 58 -5.87 -10.03 1.38
N ALA A 59 -6.09 -9.99 2.70
CA ALA A 59 -7.42 -10.16 3.28
C ALA A 59 -8.11 -8.81 3.48
N ASP A 60 -7.70 -8.05 4.51
CA ASP A 60 -8.28 -6.75 4.83
C ASP A 60 -7.79 -5.70 3.82
N GLY A 61 -8.72 -5.16 3.03
CA GLY A 61 -8.41 -4.27 1.90
C GLY A 61 -8.17 -5.00 0.57
N GLY A 62 -8.24 -6.33 0.57
CA GLY A 62 -8.11 -7.19 -0.60
C GLY A 62 -9.37 -8.03 -0.78
N LEU A 63 -9.29 -9.31 -0.43
CA LEU A 63 -10.39 -10.26 -0.63
C LEU A 63 -11.63 -9.96 0.24
N TYR A 64 -11.45 -9.41 1.44
CA TYR A 64 -12.56 -9.05 2.32
C TYR A 64 -13.15 -7.70 1.92
N PRO A 65 -14.46 -7.59 1.58
CA PRO A 65 -15.05 -6.40 0.97
C PRO A 65 -15.39 -5.29 1.97
N GLU A 66 -14.64 -5.17 3.07
CA GLU A 66 -14.75 -4.04 3.99
C GLU A 66 -13.95 -2.86 3.44
N LEU A 67 -14.60 -1.70 3.32
CA LEU A 67 -13.96 -0.50 2.81
C LEU A 67 -13.38 0.35 3.95
N VAL A 68 -13.92 0.23 5.16
CA VAL A 68 -13.51 1.01 6.33
C VAL A 68 -12.34 0.30 7.03
N LYS A 69 -11.14 0.89 6.93
CA LYS A 69 -9.96 0.39 7.64
C LYS A 69 -10.15 0.58 9.14
N ASN A 70 -9.76 -0.43 9.94
CA ASN A 70 -9.80 -0.34 11.41
C ASN A 70 -11.18 0.11 11.94
N LYS A 71 -12.26 -0.51 11.44
CA LYS A 71 -13.65 -0.11 11.73
C LYS A 71 -14.06 -0.22 13.20
N SER A 72 -13.31 -0.97 14.00
CA SER A 72 -13.54 -1.22 15.42
C SER A 72 -12.49 -0.60 16.35
N PHE A 73 -11.52 0.14 15.81
CA PHE A 73 -10.48 0.83 16.61
C PHE A 73 -9.59 -0.11 17.45
N GLU A 74 -9.50 -1.39 17.08
CA GLU A 74 -8.73 -2.41 17.81
C GLU A 74 -7.25 -2.49 17.38
N ILE A 75 -6.92 -1.93 16.22
CA ILE A 75 -5.54 -1.94 15.70
C ILE A 75 -4.76 -0.81 16.36
N ASN A 76 -3.56 -1.08 16.90
CA ASN A 76 -2.69 -0.08 17.50
C ASN A 76 -1.71 0.52 16.46
N PRO A 77 -1.59 1.86 16.33
CA PRO A 77 -2.37 2.90 17.01
C PRO A 77 -3.85 2.93 16.64
N GLY A 78 -4.71 3.12 17.65
CA GLY A 78 -6.17 2.99 17.57
C GLY A 78 -6.87 3.83 16.48
N LEU A 79 -6.21 4.89 16.01
CA LEU A 79 -6.72 5.77 14.94
C LEU A 79 -6.15 5.44 13.56
N ILE A 80 -5.49 4.29 13.36
CA ILE A 80 -5.05 3.85 12.03
C ILE A 80 -6.22 3.96 11.05
N GLY A 81 -5.99 4.64 9.93
CA GLY A 81 -6.99 4.87 8.89
C GLY A 81 -7.98 5.99 9.17
N TRP A 82 -8.04 6.54 10.39
CA TRP A 82 -8.98 7.58 10.78
C TRP A 82 -8.26 8.90 11.05
N LYS A 83 -8.84 10.01 10.60
CA LYS A 83 -8.39 11.36 10.96
C LYS A 83 -9.57 12.31 11.15
N ALA A 84 -9.37 13.34 11.96
CA ALA A 84 -10.34 14.41 12.09
C ALA A 84 -10.40 15.26 10.81
N ILE A 85 -11.62 15.63 10.39
CA ILE A 85 -11.81 16.61 9.31
C ILE A 85 -11.43 18.00 9.81
N ASN A 86 -11.02 18.90 8.92
CA ASN A 86 -10.61 20.28 9.26
C ASN A 86 -9.57 20.34 10.40
N ALA A 87 -8.65 19.35 10.43
CA ALA A 87 -7.67 19.18 11.50
C ALA A 87 -8.26 19.13 12.94
N GLY A 88 -9.53 18.75 13.06
CA GLY A 88 -10.25 18.71 14.34
C GLY A 88 -10.60 20.09 14.91
N TYR A 89 -10.61 21.16 14.09
CA TYR A 89 -10.89 22.52 14.54
C TYR A 89 -12.17 22.64 15.39
N ASN A 90 -13.23 21.95 15.00
CA ASN A 90 -14.51 21.95 15.70
C ASN A 90 -14.69 20.76 16.68
N LEU A 91 -13.61 20.10 17.08
CA LEU A 91 -13.64 18.99 18.04
C LEU A 91 -12.87 19.36 19.32
N ASP A 92 -13.53 19.17 20.47
CA ASP A 92 -12.90 19.19 21.80
C ASP A 92 -12.35 17.81 22.17
N THR A 93 -12.87 16.74 21.55
CA THR A 93 -12.36 15.37 21.75
C THR A 93 -12.44 14.59 20.44
N TYR A 94 -11.33 13.92 20.11
CA TYR A 94 -11.18 12.91 19.06
C TYR A 94 -10.18 11.87 19.57
N ALA A 95 -10.68 10.82 20.23
CA ALA A 95 -9.81 9.84 20.88
C ALA A 95 -10.46 8.47 20.94
N VAL A 96 -9.65 7.42 20.81
CA VAL A 96 -10.07 6.05 21.11
C VAL A 96 -10.17 5.87 22.61
N ARG A 97 -11.23 5.19 23.03
CA ARG A 97 -11.65 4.96 24.40
C ARG A 97 -12.16 3.53 24.55
N ASP A 98 -12.17 3.03 25.77
CA ASP A 98 -12.59 1.68 26.12
C ASP A 98 -13.56 1.64 27.31
N GLU A 99 -13.94 2.80 27.88
CA GLU A 99 -14.81 2.83 29.05
C GLU A 99 -16.27 2.51 28.66
N GLN A 100 -16.92 1.63 29.44
CA GLN A 100 -18.28 1.16 29.21
C GLN A 100 -18.47 0.68 27.76
N PRO A 101 -17.75 -0.34 27.27
CA PRO A 101 -17.71 -0.67 25.85
C PRO A 101 -19.07 -1.11 25.30
N VAL A 102 -19.26 -1.01 23.98
CA VAL A 102 -20.45 -1.56 23.30
C VAL A 102 -20.46 -3.09 23.40
N SER A 103 -19.28 -3.71 23.39
CA SER A 103 -19.10 -5.16 23.50
C SER A 103 -17.80 -5.46 24.26
N PRO A 104 -17.78 -6.46 25.16
CA PRO A 104 -16.53 -6.88 25.81
C PRO A 104 -15.55 -7.55 24.83
N ARG A 105 -16.01 -8.00 23.64
CA ARG A 105 -15.15 -8.62 22.61
C ARG A 105 -14.43 -7.61 21.74
N SER A 106 -14.93 -6.37 21.68
CA SER A 106 -14.32 -5.26 20.93
C SER A 106 -14.55 -4.01 21.78
N PRO A 107 -13.67 -3.80 22.79
CA PRO A 107 -13.90 -2.79 23.81
C PRO A 107 -13.67 -1.37 23.29
N HIS A 108 -12.90 -1.21 22.22
CA HIS A 108 -12.50 0.11 21.76
C HIS A 108 -13.58 0.80 20.92
N TYR A 109 -13.69 2.12 21.07
CA TYR A 109 -14.57 2.95 20.28
C TYR A 109 -14.00 4.37 20.15
N LEU A 110 -14.42 5.08 19.11
CA LEU A 110 -14.09 6.48 18.95
C LEU A 110 -15.03 7.38 19.76
N ARG A 111 -14.47 8.24 20.61
CA ARG A 111 -15.20 9.32 21.28
C ARG A 111 -15.00 10.64 20.54
N LEU A 112 -16.12 11.27 20.19
CA LEU A 112 -16.18 12.61 19.61
C LEU A 112 -16.90 13.57 20.56
N ALA A 113 -16.33 14.75 20.76
CA ALA A 113 -17.00 15.88 21.39
C ALA A 113 -16.81 17.11 20.51
N THR A 114 -17.91 17.76 20.14
CA THR A 114 -17.90 18.97 19.32
C THR A 114 -17.60 20.19 20.18
N ARG A 115 -16.83 21.14 19.64
CA ARG A 115 -16.56 22.42 20.30
C ARG A 115 -17.84 23.23 20.46
N LYS A 116 -18.08 23.74 21.67
CA LYS A 116 -19.23 24.61 21.95
C LYS A 116 -19.09 25.92 21.17
N GLY A 117 -20.15 26.30 20.44
CA GLY A 117 -20.15 27.51 19.61
C GLY A 117 -19.27 27.42 18.37
N GLY A 118 -18.75 26.24 18.02
CA GLY A 118 -18.07 26.02 16.75
C GLY A 118 -19.07 26.08 15.59
N GLU A 119 -18.73 26.83 14.55
CA GLU A 119 -19.49 26.90 13.31
C GLU A 119 -18.87 25.97 12.27
N GLY A 120 -19.72 25.32 11.45
CA GLY A 120 -19.29 24.39 10.40
C GLY A 120 -19.16 22.92 10.85
N GLU A 121 -18.52 22.11 10.00
CA GLU A 121 -18.49 20.66 10.18
C GLU A 121 -17.50 20.22 11.26
N ALA A 122 -17.89 19.17 11.99
CA ALA A 122 -17.07 18.48 12.98
C ALA A 122 -17.24 16.97 12.75
N GLY A 123 -16.13 16.23 12.67
CA GLY A 123 -16.21 14.82 12.36
C GLY A 123 -14.87 14.20 12.03
N VAL A 124 -14.94 13.01 11.45
CA VAL A 124 -13.79 12.18 11.09
C VAL A 124 -14.01 11.56 9.74
N GLU A 125 -12.91 11.29 9.05
CA GLU A 125 -12.89 10.54 7.81
C GLU A 125 -12.00 9.31 7.94
N ASN A 126 -12.37 8.26 7.22
CA ASN A 126 -11.56 7.06 7.09
C ASN A 126 -10.95 7.02 5.68
N GLU A 127 -9.64 6.78 5.59
CA GLU A 127 -8.92 6.76 4.32
C GLU A 127 -9.14 5.46 3.52
N GLY A 128 -9.73 4.44 4.13
CA GLY A 128 -9.85 3.09 3.58
C GLY A 128 -8.50 2.41 3.40
N PHE A 129 -8.39 1.56 2.38
CA PHE A 129 -7.17 0.81 2.07
C PHE A 129 -6.46 1.44 0.86
N ARG A 130 -5.83 2.61 1.08
CA ARG A 130 -5.28 3.48 0.03
C ARG A 130 -6.38 4.08 -0.87
N GLY A 131 -7.51 4.43 -0.25
CA GLY A 131 -8.74 4.85 -0.91
C GLY A 131 -9.88 3.84 -0.71
N MET A 132 -11.04 4.16 -1.27
CA MET A 132 -12.21 3.29 -1.30
C MET A 132 -12.76 3.20 -2.71
N GLY A 133 -13.04 1.98 -3.19
CA GLY A 133 -13.63 1.71 -4.50
C GLY A 133 -15.11 2.10 -4.56
N VAL A 134 -15.39 3.39 -4.78
CA VAL A 134 -16.76 3.92 -4.87
C VAL A 134 -17.17 4.09 -6.34
N GLN A 135 -17.76 3.04 -6.92
CA GLN A 135 -18.39 3.04 -8.24
C GLN A 135 -19.85 3.51 -8.22
N GLN A 136 -20.24 4.32 -9.21
CA GLN A 136 -21.62 4.74 -9.47
C GLN A 136 -22.52 3.54 -9.78
N GLY A 137 -23.75 3.53 -9.26
CA GLY A 137 -24.73 2.45 -9.48
C GLY A 137 -24.47 1.17 -8.67
N ALA A 138 -23.31 1.02 -8.04
CA ALA A 138 -23.03 -0.10 -7.14
C ALA A 138 -23.63 0.13 -5.74
N GLY A 139 -24.38 -0.86 -5.24
CA GLY A 139 -24.95 -0.82 -3.89
C GLY A 139 -23.90 -0.97 -2.80
N ARG A 140 -24.05 -0.23 -1.69
CA ARG A 140 -23.20 -0.31 -0.49
C ARG A 140 -24.05 -0.34 0.76
N ARG A 141 -23.52 -0.94 1.82
CA ARG A 141 -24.14 -0.94 3.15
C ARG A 141 -23.21 -0.27 4.15
N ALA A 142 -23.59 0.91 4.61
CA ALA A 142 -22.94 1.58 5.74
C ALA A 142 -23.72 1.27 7.03
N LYS A 143 -23.01 0.96 8.11
CA LYS A 143 -23.57 0.75 9.45
C LYS A 143 -22.60 1.28 10.48
N ALA A 144 -23.13 1.91 11.53
CA ALA A 144 -22.37 2.34 12.70
C ALA A 144 -23.21 2.10 13.96
N CYS A 145 -22.54 1.77 15.07
CA CYS A 145 -23.14 1.76 16.39
C CYS A 145 -22.71 3.05 17.11
N THR A 146 -23.67 3.85 17.56
CA THR A 146 -23.40 5.13 18.21
C THR A 146 -24.17 5.25 19.51
N ARG A 147 -23.60 5.99 20.47
CA ARG A 147 -24.29 6.41 21.70
C ARG A 147 -23.92 7.85 22.01
N ARG A 148 -24.87 8.59 22.57
CA ARG A 148 -24.60 9.92 23.15
C ARG A 148 -24.27 9.72 24.62
N ALA A 149 -23.13 10.25 25.07
CA ALA A 149 -22.84 10.33 26.50
C ALA A 149 -23.82 11.32 27.14
N ALA A 150 -24.37 10.99 28.32
CA ALA A 150 -25.24 11.90 29.05
C ALA A 150 -24.51 13.24 29.31
N SER A 151 -25.22 14.35 29.07
CA SER A 151 -24.74 15.67 29.48
C SER A 151 -24.63 15.68 31.00
N ARG A 152 -23.45 16.00 31.52
CA ARG A 152 -23.31 16.42 32.92
C ARG A 152 -23.88 17.82 33.09
#